data_AF-A0AAW2S0V0-F1
#
_entry.id   AF-A0AAW2S0V0-F1
#
_cell.length_a   1.000
_cell.length_b   1.000
_cell.length_c   1.000
_cell.angle_alpha   90.00
_cell.angle_beta   90.00
_cell.angle_gamma   90.00
#
_symmetry.space_group_name_H-M   'P 1'
#
loop_
_entity.id
_entity.type
_entity.pdbx_description
1 polymer ?
#
loop_
_entity_poly.entity_id
_entity_poly.type
_entity_poly.pdbx_seq_one_letter_code
_entity_poly.pdbx_strand_id
1 'polypeptide(L)'
;MKKIKVVEQIRHLLKDDEEARIYMGANGFVEALLRFLESAVSARNRMGQEVGAMALFNLAVNNNRNKELMLAAGVLPILEKMIASTDAVGAATALYLNLFVLRRQARYWK
;
A
#
# COMPACT_ATOMS: atom_id res chain seq x y z
N MET A 1 14.39 -2.48 -12.55
CA MET A 1 15.19 -2.31 -11.30
C MET A 1 15.19 -0.88 -10.75
N LYS A 2 15.43 0.19 -11.52
CA LYS A 2 15.51 1.56 -10.98
C LYS A 2 14.28 1.98 -10.17
N LYS A 3 13.06 1.71 -10.66
CA LYS A 3 11.80 2.04 -9.95
C LYS A 3 11.66 1.31 -8.61
N ILE A 4 12.00 0.01 -8.56
CA ILE A 4 11.95 -0.78 -7.32
C ILE A 4 12.85 -0.16 -6.24
N LYS A 5 14.08 0.25 -6.60
CA LYS A 5 15.00 0.89 -5.64
C LYS A 5 14.44 2.19 -5.07
N VAL A 6 13.78 3.01 -5.89
CA VAL A 6 13.14 4.26 -5.44
C VAL A 6 11.97 3.95 -4.50
N VAL A 7 11.11 3.00 -4.87
CA VAL A 7 9.96 2.62 -4.01
C VAL A 7 10.45 2.01 -2.70
N GLU A 8 11.57 1.29 -2.71
CA GLU A 8 12.19 0.75 -1.51
C GLU A 8 12.71 1.85 -0.57
N GLN A 9 13.31 2.91 -1.12
CA GLN A 9 13.70 4.09 -0.34
C GLN A 9 12.47 4.80 0.27
N ILE A 10 11.39 4.93 -0.50
CA ILE A 10 10.12 5.48 -0.02
C ILE A 10 9.57 4.61 1.12
N ARG A 11 9.58 3.28 0.95
CA ARG A 11 9.14 2.33 1.98
C ARG A 11 9.91 2.54 3.29
N HIS A 12 11.24 2.70 3.21
CA HIS A 12 12.06 2.96 4.38
C HIS A 12 11.75 4.30 5.05
N LEU A 13 11.64 5.38 4.27
CA LEU A 13 11.28 6.70 4.78
C LEU A 13 9.95 6.66 5.56
N LEU A 14 8.92 6.07 4.96
CA LEU A 14 7.56 6.04 5.52
C LEU A 14 7.42 5.18 6.79
N LYS A 15 8.40 4.31 7.05
CA LYS A 15 8.37 3.39 8.21
C LYS A 15 8.36 4.16 9.52
N ASP A 16 9.23 5.17 9.63
CA ASP A 16 9.54 5.83 10.90
C ASP A 16 9.13 7.31 10.90
N ASP A 17 8.70 7.87 9.76
CA ASP A 17 8.36 9.28 9.60
C ASP A 17 6.85 9.51 9.35
N GLU A 18 6.15 10.03 10.35
CA GLU A 18 4.72 10.35 10.26
C GLU A 18 4.42 11.55 9.37
N GLU A 19 5.25 12.60 9.44
CA GLU A 19 5.08 13.79 8.61
C GLU A 19 5.25 13.44 7.14
N ALA A 20 6.20 12.57 6.81
CA ALA A 20 6.35 12.03 5.46
C ALA A 20 5.09 11.28 5.01
N ARG A 21 4.45 10.47 5.88
CA ARG A 21 3.18 9.79 5.52
C ARG A 21 2.08 10.78 5.19
N ILE A 22 1.93 11.84 5.98
CA ILE A 22 0.93 12.89 5.77
C ILE A 22 1.22 13.67 4.48
N TYR A 23 2.46 14.15 4.34
CA TYR A 23 2.87 14.97 3.20
C TYR A 23 2.77 14.20 1.89
N MET A 24 3.33 12.99 1.82
CA MET A 24 3.32 12.18 0.60
C MET A 24 1.89 11.74 0.26
N GLY A 25 1.09 11.36 1.25
CA GLY A 25 -0.32 11.05 1.05
C GLY A 25 -1.12 12.21 0.46
N ALA A 26 -0.86 13.44 0.91
CA ALA A 26 -1.48 14.65 0.37
C ALA A 26 -1.00 15.03 -1.04
N ASN A 27 0.14 14.50 -1.48
CA ASN A 27 0.80 14.84 -2.75
C ASN A 27 0.74 13.68 -3.78
N GLY A 28 -0.29 12.83 -3.72
CA GLY A 28 -0.59 11.85 -4.76
C GLY A 28 0.27 10.58 -4.75
N PHE A 29 1.00 10.32 -3.66
CA PHE A 29 1.81 9.10 -3.56
C PHE A 29 0.98 7.83 -3.41
N VAL A 30 -0.28 7.93 -2.94
CA VAL A 30 -1.19 6.78 -2.89
C VAL A 30 -1.40 6.22 -4.30
N GLU A 31 -1.78 7.08 -5.24
CA GLU A 31 -2.05 6.74 -6.63
C GLU A 31 -0.77 6.31 -7.35
N ALA A 32 0.35 6.99 -7.10
CA ALA A 32 1.64 6.64 -7.70
C ALA A 32 2.11 5.25 -7.29
N LEU A 33 2.01 4.91 -6.00
CA LEU A 33 2.41 3.60 -5.46
C LEU A 33 1.42 2.50 -5.88
N LEU A 34 0.12 2.79 -5.97
CA LEU A 34 -0.88 1.86 -6.49
C LEU A 34 -0.61 1.49 -7.95
N ARG A 35 -0.35 2.47 -8.82
CA ARG A 35 0.01 2.22 -10.22
C ARG A 35 1.30 1.41 -10.35
N PHE A 36 2.27 1.67 -9.47
CA PHE A 36 3.49 0.86 -9.41
C PHE A 36 3.18 -0.59 -9.03
N LEU A 37 2.36 -0.81 -8.01
CA LEU A 37 1.96 -2.15 -7.56
C LEU A 37 1.19 -2.90 -8.66
N GLU A 38 0.21 -2.25 -9.30
CA GLU A 38 -0.56 -2.83 -10.40
C GLU A 38 0.33 -3.25 -11.58
N SER A 39 1.31 -2.40 -11.93
CA SER A 39 2.31 -2.73 -12.95
C SER A 39 3.17 -3.92 -12.53
N ALA A 40 3.57 -4.02 -11.26
CA ALA A 40 4.34 -5.15 -10.75
C ALA A 40 3.54 -6.46 -10.73
N VAL A 41 2.25 -6.40 -10.37
CA VAL A 41 1.32 -7.55 -10.45
C VAL A 41 1.14 -8.00 -11.89
N SER A 42 0.89 -7.08 -12.82
CA SER A 42 0.73 -7.39 -14.24
C SER A 42 1.98 -8.00 -14.86
N ALA A 43 3.17 -7.53 -14.45
CA ALA A 43 4.45 -8.07 -14.88
C ALA A 43 4.89 -9.35 -14.13
N ARG A 44 4.08 -9.87 -13.19
CA ARG A 44 4.45 -10.98 -12.28
C ARG A 44 5.80 -10.78 -11.59
N ASN A 45 6.11 -9.53 -11.26
CA ASN A 45 7.37 -9.17 -10.61
C ASN A 45 7.23 -9.23 -9.09
N ARG A 46 7.55 -10.39 -8.51
CA ARG A 46 7.40 -10.64 -7.07
C ARG A 46 8.09 -9.59 -6.18
N MET A 47 9.32 -9.19 -6.52
CA MET A 47 10.04 -8.16 -5.75
C MET A 47 9.33 -6.80 -5.82
N GLY A 48 8.84 -6.41 -7.01
CA GLY A 48 8.07 -5.19 -7.17
C GLY A 48 6.75 -5.21 -6.41
N GLN A 49 6.08 -6.36 -6.38
CA GLN A 49 4.85 -6.55 -5.62
C GLN A 49 5.08 -6.39 -4.11
N GLU A 50 6.10 -7.06 -3.57
CA GLU A 50 6.46 -6.99 -2.15
C GLU A 50 6.83 -5.55 -1.74
N VAL A 51 7.75 -4.92 -2.47
CA VAL A 51 8.19 -3.55 -2.19
C VAL A 51 7.04 -2.55 -2.31
N GLY A 52 6.22 -2.66 -3.35
CA GLY A 52 5.07 -1.78 -3.58
C GLY A 52 4.00 -1.92 -2.50
N ALA A 53 3.63 -3.15 -2.15
CA ALA A 53 2.63 -3.43 -1.12
C ALA A 53 3.12 -2.97 0.27
N MET A 54 4.39 -3.17 0.59
CA MET A 54 4.94 -2.71 1.87
C MET A 54 5.12 -1.18 1.94
N ALA A 55 5.40 -0.51 0.82
CA ALA A 55 5.41 0.96 0.77
C ALA A 55 4.00 1.53 1.05
N LEU A 56 2.97 0.96 0.43
CA LEU A 56 1.56 1.30 0.71
C LEU A 56 1.17 0.96 2.15
N PHE A 57 1.60 -0.19 2.68
CA PHE A 57 1.37 -0.54 4.08
C PHE A 57 1.90 0.55 5.00
N ASN A 58 3.17 0.93 4.84
CA ASN A 58 3.80 1.98 5.65
C ASN A 58 3.09 3.32 5.48
N LEU A 59 2.75 3.73 4.25
CA LEU A 59 2.01 4.98 3.99
C LEU A 59 0.66 5.05 4.74
N ALA A 60 0.02 3.90 4.96
CA ALA A 60 -1.25 3.77 5.63
C ALA A 60 -1.16 3.60 7.15
N VAL A 61 0.02 3.30 7.74
CA VAL A 61 0.15 3.11 9.20
C VAL A 61 -0.28 4.36 9.93
N ASN A 62 -1.24 4.20 10.86
CA ASN A 62 -1.84 5.26 11.67
C ASN A 62 -2.36 6.47 10.86
N ASN A 63 -2.68 6.28 9.58
CA ASN A 63 -3.14 7.37 8.71
C ASN A 63 -4.45 6.99 8.02
N ASN A 64 -5.58 7.30 8.67
CA ASN A 64 -6.92 6.95 8.18
C ASN A 64 -7.24 7.60 6.83
N ARG A 65 -6.81 8.85 6.60
CA ARG A 65 -6.98 9.52 5.30
C ARG A 65 -6.31 8.75 4.17
N ASN A 66 -5.07 8.31 4.36
CA ASN A 66 -4.36 7.52 3.34
C ASN A 66 -5.03 6.16 3.12
N LYS A 67 -5.53 5.52 4.18
CA LYS A 67 -6.30 4.27 4.06
C LYS A 67 -7.59 4.46 3.24
N GLU A 68 -8.32 5.55 3.47
CA GLU A 68 -9.54 5.88 2.73
C GLU A 68 -9.23 6.15 1.25
N LEU A 69 -8.17 6.91 0.96
CA LEU A 69 -7.71 7.14 -0.41
C LEU A 69 -7.34 5.84 -1.12
N MET A 70 -6.63 4.93 -0.46
CA MET A 70 -6.29 3.62 -1.05
C MET A 70 -7.53 2.79 -1.37
N LEU A 71 -8.53 2.80 -0.48
CA LEU A 71 -9.80 2.10 -0.71
C LEU A 71 -10.57 2.72 -1.88
N ALA A 72 -10.67 4.05 -1.93
CA ALA A 72 -11.33 4.77 -3.02
C ALA A 72 -10.62 4.55 -4.36
N ALA A 73 -9.29 4.45 -4.35
CA ALA A 73 -8.47 4.18 -5.53
C ALA A 73 -8.43 2.69 -5.95
N GLY A 74 -9.18 1.81 -5.28
CA GLY A 74 -9.34 0.41 -5.71
C GLY A 74 -8.15 -0.50 -5.38
N VAL A 75 -7.55 -0.37 -4.19
CA VAL A 75 -6.46 -1.26 -3.76
C VAL A 75 -6.91 -2.72 -3.58
N LEU A 76 -8.17 -2.99 -3.19
CA LEU A 76 -8.61 -4.33 -2.79
C LEU A 76 -8.53 -5.37 -3.93
N PRO A 77 -9.02 -5.11 -5.16
CA PRO A 77 -8.86 -6.05 -6.28
C PRO A 77 -7.40 -6.41 -6.59
N ILE A 78 -6.47 -5.48 -6.38
CA ILE A 78 -5.03 -5.73 -6.60
C ILE A 78 -4.52 -6.73 -5.55
N LEU A 79 -4.88 -6.54 -4.28
CA LEU A 79 -4.48 -7.46 -3.20
C LEU A 79 -5.09 -8.85 -3.36
N GLU A 80 -6.36 -8.93 -3.76
CA GLU A 80 -7.02 -10.20 -4.05
C GLU A 80 -6.28 -10.97 -5.15
N LYS A 81 -5.84 -10.28 -6.21
CA LYS A 81 -5.04 -10.89 -7.28
C LYS A 81 -3.67 -11.37 -6.80
N MET A 82 -2.98 -10.62 -5.95
CA MET A 82 -1.70 -11.04 -5.35
C MET A 82 -1.85 -12.29 -4.48
N ILE A 83 -2.90 -12.32 -3.65
CA ILE A 83 -3.20 -13.47 -2.78
C ILE A 83 -3.52 -14.70 -3.63
N ALA A 84 -4.34 -14.55 -4.67
CA ALA A 84 -4.71 -15.64 -5.57
C ALA A 84 -3.52 -16.18 -6.39
N SER A 85 -2.56 -15.33 -6.79
CA SER A 85 -1.36 -15.78 -7.51
C SER A 85 -0.27 -16.33 -6.59
N THR A 86 -0.49 -16.34 -5.27
CA THR A 86 0.50 -16.72 -4.23
C THR A 86 1.80 -15.89 -4.26
N ASP A 87 1.79 -14.73 -4.91
CA ASP A 87 2.94 -13.84 -5.00
C ASP A 87 2.90 -12.81 -3.86
N ALA A 88 4.00 -12.72 -3.09
CA ALA A 88 4.13 -11.76 -2.00
C ALA A 88 2.92 -11.74 -1.03
N VAL A 89 2.30 -12.91 -0.78
CA VAL A 89 1.08 -13.06 0.04
C VAL A 89 1.21 -12.41 1.41
N GLY A 90 2.37 -12.51 2.05
CA GLY A 90 2.63 -11.87 3.34
C GLY A 90 2.44 -10.34 3.28
N ALA A 91 3.00 -9.69 2.25
CA ALA A 91 2.87 -8.24 2.06
C ALA A 91 1.43 -7.84 1.70
N ALA A 92 0.77 -8.60 0.81
CA ALA A 92 -0.64 -8.36 0.46
C ALA A 92 -1.56 -8.47 1.69
N THR A 93 -1.35 -9.52 2.50
CA THR A 93 -2.15 -9.78 3.71
C THR A 93 -1.92 -8.72 4.77
N ALA A 94 -0.66 -8.29 4.99
CA ALA A 94 -0.34 -7.22 5.92
C ALA A 94 -1.04 -5.90 5.54
N LEU A 95 -0.97 -5.51 4.26
CA LEU A 95 -1.67 -4.33 3.75
C LEU A 95 -3.19 -4.46 3.91
N TYR A 96 -3.76 -5.60 3.54
CA TYR A 96 -5.20 -5.85 3.71
C TYR A 96 -5.65 -5.69 5.17
N LEU A 97 -4.92 -6.28 6.13
CA LEU A 97 -5.24 -6.18 7.55
C LEU A 97 -5.12 -4.75 8.07
N ASN A 98 -4.11 -3.99 7.63
CA ASN A 98 -3.96 -2.58 8.01
C ASN A 98 -5.15 -1.73 7.57
N LEU A 99 -5.64 -1.95 6.34
CA LEU A 99 -6.83 -1.29 5.80
C LEU A 99 -8.11 -1.73 6.53
N PHE A 100 -8.20 -3.00 6.93
CA PHE A 100 -9.37 -3.51 7.66
C PHE A 100 -9.54 -2.87 9.06
N VAL A 101 -8.45 -2.49 9.72
CA VAL A 101 -8.51 -1.77 11.01
C VAL A 101 -9.35 -0.49 10.89
N LEU A 102 -9.23 0.26 9.78
CA LEU A 102 -10.08 1.43 9.52
C LEU A 102 -11.57 1.05 9.48
N ARG A 103 -11.93 -0.04 8.78
CA ARG A 103 -13.33 -0.52 8.70
C ARG A 103 -13.89 -0.95 10.05
N ARG A 104 -13.07 -1.34 11.02
CA ARG A 104 -13.54 -1.59 12.39
C ARG A 104 -13.83 -0.26 13.09
N GLN A 105 -12.89 0.69 13.04
CA GLN A 105 -13.09 2.01 13.65
C GLN A 105 -14.35 2.70 13.11
N ALA A 106 -14.54 2.75 11.79
CA ALA A 106 -15.72 3.37 11.17
C ALA A 106 -17.07 2.72 11.55
N ARG A 107 -17.07 1.45 11.99
CA ARG A 107 -18.29 0.74 12.42
C ARG A 107 -18.67 0.97 13.88
N TYR A 108 -17.78 1.48 14.72
CA TYR A 108 -18.09 1.79 16.13
C TYR A 108 -18.61 3.23 16.34
N TRP A 109 -18.68 4.04 15.28
CA TRP A 109 -19.15 5.43 15.32
C TRP A 109 -20.42 5.67 14.49
N LYS A 110 -21.15 4.61 14.14
CA LYS A 110 -22.49 4.65 13.56
C LYS A 110 -23.45 3.93 14.48
#